data_AF-A0A850BH51-F1
#
_entry.id   AF-A0A850BH51-F1
#
_cell.length_a   1.000
_cell.length_b   1.000
_cell.length_c   1.000
_cell.angle_alpha   90.00
_cell.angle_beta   90.00
_cell.angle_gamma   90.00
#
_symmetry.space_group_name_H-M   'P 1'
#
loop_
_entity.id
_entity.type
_entity.pdbx_description
1 polymer ?
#
loop_
_entity_poly.entity_id
_entity_poly.type
_entity_poly.pdbx_seq_one_letter_code
_entity_poly.pdbx_strand_id
1 'polypeptide(L)'
;MSGWIEEIRRGLFLSPAGVLILVDHAVPVRLGALVRALLADYPDLDVFTDVAELEGASDGATIVFLPKASDAEWLNLNRPMFARKALKVVLFSEREVTEALSRKAPDFYDWISHRQECPAGVAEHAVWGIRKALLARAPGILFLAHRDRRDRIEHVERVFQEALPGRRLLWLKPHETTFLDLVDQIRSAGRKWAACDALSNEEAERFRWALAEAGRRTRALIVVPEVFDDWFWSISDALFGAASEAIALLREAGAQHPGRMAAVTGLEGPVIASLAELLVRGHREEVLLRTMLRAPDPGAALAETILAAGIEERPLQGFFTSAPVQRHLGNLVGLRRLFQGPKTRTIGRVTLHFGTAGPPLMRAKADRVEYILRREKRTVEHLLEISRLALEHGDPEAAEAWVERALPAHEPKPIVMHTKSVEEDFGDGALRILVLLALDRPGEALDLADLELTRTAAQWPRMNHRLLSWISLLARSLGRAGRARDAEVLLRKLLGLPIEIDTNAFALGLSSREVLLAFLNAPRVALMMVPELRRELCESLVQALRAQGRHQEADALKPSPKKNTPPSSH
;
A
#
# COMPACT_ATOMS: atom_id res chain seq x y z
N MET A 1 -1.98 -25.09 23.94
CA MET A 1 -0.53 -24.78 24.02
C MET A 1 0.21 -25.82 23.19
N SER A 2 1.25 -25.41 22.48
CA SER A 2 2.02 -26.29 21.59
C SER A 2 2.91 -27.23 22.41
N GLY A 3 2.91 -28.53 22.08
CA GLY A 3 3.58 -29.57 22.89
C GLY A 3 5.05 -29.29 23.23
N TRP A 4 5.80 -28.64 22.34
CA TRP A 4 7.22 -28.30 22.57
C TRP A 4 7.46 -27.36 23.77
N ILE A 5 6.54 -26.41 24.03
CA ILE A 5 6.67 -25.49 25.18
C ILE A 5 6.44 -26.24 26.49
N GLU A 6 5.49 -27.17 26.51
CA GLU A 6 5.21 -27.98 27.72
C GLU A 6 6.39 -28.89 28.08
N GLU A 7 7.09 -29.43 27.09
CA GLU A 7 8.32 -30.21 27.34
C GLU A 7 9.45 -29.33 27.90
N ILE A 8 9.60 -28.09 27.43
CA ILE A 8 10.55 -27.12 28.02
C ILE A 8 10.18 -26.81 29.47
N ARG A 9 8.90 -26.49 29.74
CA ARG A 9 8.40 -26.23 31.10
C ARG A 9 8.69 -27.40 32.03
N ARG A 10 8.42 -28.62 31.57
CA ARG A 10 8.72 -29.85 32.32
C ARG A 10 10.21 -29.98 32.62
N GLY A 11 11.08 -29.75 31.64
CA GLY A 11 12.53 -29.79 31.83
C GLY A 11 13.04 -28.77 32.86
N LEU A 12 12.54 -27.53 32.80
CA LEU A 12 12.90 -26.46 33.76
C LEU A 12 12.39 -26.77 35.18
N PHE A 13 11.25 -27.44 35.30
CA PHE A 13 10.65 -27.82 36.57
C PHE A 13 11.41 -28.97 37.25
N LEU A 14 11.81 -30.00 36.50
CA LEU A 14 12.43 -31.21 37.05
C LEU A 14 13.88 -31.01 37.52
N SER A 15 14.53 -29.90 37.14
CA SER A 15 15.95 -29.67 37.41
C SER A 15 16.19 -28.47 38.32
N PRO A 16 16.05 -28.62 39.66
CA PRO A 16 16.29 -27.53 40.61
C PRO A 16 17.77 -27.12 40.69
N ALA A 17 18.71 -27.98 40.29
CA ALA A 17 20.16 -27.72 40.32
C ALA A 17 20.69 -26.99 39.07
N GLY A 18 19.81 -26.48 38.21
CA GLY A 18 20.16 -25.91 36.90
C GLY A 18 19.97 -26.91 35.76
N VAL A 19 19.78 -26.39 34.55
CA VAL A 19 19.54 -27.20 33.33
C VAL A 19 19.84 -26.38 32.09
N LEU A 20 20.35 -27.05 31.05
CA LEU A 20 20.48 -26.50 29.71
C LEU A 20 19.49 -27.18 28.78
N ILE A 21 18.61 -26.40 28.16
CA ILE A 21 17.62 -26.87 27.19
C ILE A 21 17.88 -26.17 25.87
N LEU A 22 18.14 -26.92 24.80
CA LEU A 22 18.29 -26.38 23.46
C LEU A 22 16.94 -26.36 22.74
N VAL A 23 16.52 -25.18 22.32
CA VAL A 23 15.49 -25.00 21.30
C VAL A 23 16.20 -24.86 19.97
N ASP A 24 16.17 -25.92 19.19
CA ASP A 24 16.86 -26.03 17.92
C ASP A 24 16.02 -25.48 16.77
N HIS A 25 16.68 -25.01 15.71
CA HIS A 25 16.05 -24.36 14.56
C HIS A 25 15.10 -23.24 14.98
N ALA A 26 15.48 -22.51 16.02
CA ALA A 26 14.65 -21.49 16.62
C ALA A 26 14.26 -20.44 15.58
N VAL A 27 12.97 -20.08 15.55
CA VAL A 27 12.45 -19.05 14.66
C VAL A 27 12.06 -17.84 15.51
N PRO A 28 12.57 -16.62 15.23
CA PRO A 28 12.33 -15.45 16.07
C PRO A 28 10.86 -15.17 16.38
N VAL A 29 9.93 -15.44 15.44
CA VAL A 29 8.47 -15.28 15.64
C VAL A 29 7.90 -16.13 16.78
N ARG A 30 8.61 -17.17 17.24
CA ARG A 30 8.18 -18.06 18.35
C ARG A 30 8.69 -17.61 19.71
N LEU A 31 9.64 -16.68 19.77
CA LEU A 31 10.25 -16.21 21.02
C LEU A 31 9.21 -15.67 21.99
N GLY A 32 8.28 -14.83 21.52
CA GLY A 32 7.26 -14.24 22.38
C GLY A 32 6.29 -15.26 22.97
N ALA A 33 5.90 -16.27 22.18
CA ALA A 33 5.05 -17.35 22.67
C ALA A 33 5.76 -18.17 23.77
N LEU A 34 7.04 -18.48 23.58
CA LEU A 34 7.86 -19.16 24.57
C LEU A 34 7.96 -18.36 25.86
N VAL A 35 8.43 -17.11 25.78
CA VAL A 35 8.69 -16.26 26.95
C VAL A 35 7.40 -16.00 27.74
N ARG A 36 6.28 -15.70 27.08
CA ARG A 36 5.00 -15.50 27.79
C ARG A 36 4.51 -16.76 28.49
N ALA A 37 4.73 -17.93 27.91
CA ALA A 37 4.37 -19.20 28.56
C ALA A 37 5.26 -19.49 29.77
N LEU A 38 6.57 -19.23 29.68
CA LEU A 38 7.50 -19.48 30.78
C LEU A 38 7.34 -18.47 31.93
N LEU A 39 6.99 -17.21 31.64
CA LEU A 39 6.75 -16.18 32.67
C LEU A 39 5.59 -16.52 33.62
N ALA A 40 4.70 -17.44 33.24
CA ALA A 40 3.62 -17.91 34.13
C ALA A 40 4.17 -18.71 35.32
N ASP A 41 5.25 -19.47 35.12
CA ASP A 41 5.88 -20.30 36.16
C ASP A 41 7.16 -19.67 36.71
N TYR A 42 7.82 -18.84 35.92
CA TYR A 42 9.10 -18.19 36.24
C TYR A 42 8.98 -16.66 36.05
N PRO A 43 8.34 -15.93 36.98
CA PRO A 43 8.12 -14.48 36.86
C PRO A 43 9.40 -13.64 36.71
N ASP A 44 10.52 -14.15 37.25
CA ASP A 44 11.83 -13.48 37.20
C ASP A 44 12.65 -13.84 35.95
N LEU A 45 12.09 -14.64 35.02
CA LEU A 45 12.78 -15.01 33.78
C LEU A 45 13.19 -13.80 32.96
N ASP A 46 14.40 -13.78 32.43
CA ASP A 46 14.85 -12.73 31.50
C ASP A 46 15.38 -13.32 30.18
N VAL A 47 15.58 -12.45 29.19
CA VAL A 47 16.03 -12.82 27.84
C VAL A 47 17.33 -12.12 27.53
N PHE A 48 18.40 -12.88 27.28
CA PHE A 48 19.73 -12.32 27.04
C PHE A 48 20.20 -12.58 25.62
N THR A 49 20.98 -11.64 25.09
CA THR A 49 21.62 -11.73 23.76
C THR A 49 23.14 -11.61 23.82
N ASP A 50 23.68 -11.39 25.02
CA ASP A 50 25.11 -11.24 25.26
C ASP A 50 25.57 -12.19 26.38
N VAL A 51 26.73 -12.81 26.21
CA VAL A 51 27.37 -13.67 27.20
C VAL A 51 27.74 -12.91 28.48
N ALA A 52 28.02 -11.62 28.40
CA ALA A 52 28.29 -10.77 29.57
C ALA A 52 27.08 -10.69 30.52
N GLU A 53 25.85 -10.74 29.96
CA GLU A 53 24.62 -10.77 30.77
C GLU A 53 24.49 -12.09 31.55
N LEU A 54 24.95 -13.22 30.98
CA LEU A 54 24.99 -14.52 31.67
C LEU A 54 25.99 -14.50 32.84
N GLU A 55 27.14 -13.84 32.67
CA GLU A 55 28.11 -13.65 33.75
C GLU A 55 27.54 -12.82 34.90
N GLY A 56 26.66 -11.86 34.61
CA GLY A 56 25.96 -11.04 35.59
C GLY A 56 24.75 -11.70 36.25
N ALA A 57 24.25 -12.81 35.70
CA ALA A 57 23.04 -13.47 36.18
C ALA A 57 23.14 -13.94 37.64
N SER A 58 22.04 -13.81 38.39
CA SER A 58 21.96 -14.33 39.76
C SER A 58 21.94 -15.86 39.80
N ASP A 59 22.35 -16.43 40.94
CA ASP A 59 22.28 -17.87 41.16
C ASP A 59 20.82 -18.36 41.08
N GLY A 60 20.61 -19.49 40.41
CA GLY A 60 19.28 -20.09 40.17
C GLY A 60 18.44 -19.36 39.13
N ALA A 61 18.95 -18.33 38.45
CA ALA A 61 18.19 -17.57 37.48
C ALA A 61 17.69 -18.44 36.31
N THR A 62 16.49 -18.13 35.84
CA THR A 62 15.90 -18.75 34.63
C THR A 62 16.04 -17.78 33.47
N ILE A 63 16.66 -18.23 32.38
CA ILE A 63 17.09 -17.34 31.29
C ILE A 63 16.71 -17.98 29.95
N VAL A 64 16.19 -17.17 29.03
CA VAL A 64 16.17 -17.52 27.61
C VAL A 64 17.36 -16.82 26.96
N PHE A 65 18.35 -17.58 26.52
CA PHE A 65 19.55 -17.03 25.89
C PHE A 65 19.45 -17.19 24.38
N LEU A 66 19.74 -16.12 23.64
CA LEU A 66 19.79 -16.07 22.19
C LEU A 66 21.27 -15.99 21.77
N PRO A 67 21.98 -17.13 21.74
CA PRO A 67 23.40 -17.15 21.40
C PRO A 67 23.64 -16.72 19.95
N LYS A 68 24.82 -16.14 19.70
CA LYS A 68 25.39 -15.98 18.36
C LYS A 68 26.36 -17.13 18.08
N ALA A 69 26.62 -17.40 16.81
CA ALA A 69 27.62 -18.40 16.41
C ALA A 69 29.04 -18.07 16.95
N SER A 70 29.34 -16.79 17.18
CA SER A 70 30.58 -16.32 17.81
C SER A 70 30.74 -16.73 19.27
N ASP A 71 29.63 -17.01 19.96
CA ASP A 71 29.63 -17.22 21.41
C ASP A 71 30.01 -18.66 21.79
N ALA A 72 30.06 -19.57 20.80
CA ALA A 72 30.26 -21.00 21.01
C ALA A 72 31.53 -21.31 21.81
N GLU A 73 32.68 -20.72 21.44
CA GLU A 73 33.95 -20.96 22.14
C GLU A 73 33.89 -20.46 23.59
N TRP A 74 33.30 -19.27 23.82
CA TRP A 74 33.12 -18.72 25.15
C TRP A 74 32.23 -19.63 26.01
N LEU A 75 31.12 -20.13 25.45
CA LEU A 75 30.21 -21.05 26.14
C LEU A 75 30.92 -22.35 26.52
N ASN A 76 31.79 -22.87 25.65
CA ASN A 76 32.57 -24.08 25.92
C ASN A 76 33.54 -23.91 27.09
N LEU A 77 34.24 -22.77 27.13
CA LEU A 77 35.20 -22.43 28.18
C LEU A 77 34.50 -22.15 29.52
N ASN A 78 33.35 -21.47 29.49
CA ASN A 78 32.65 -21.00 30.68
C ASN A 78 31.52 -21.94 31.15
N ARG A 79 31.40 -23.15 30.58
CA ARG A 79 30.43 -24.16 31.03
C ARG A 79 30.35 -24.36 32.56
N PRO A 80 31.44 -24.31 33.36
CA PRO A 80 31.35 -24.52 34.81
C PRO A 80 30.54 -23.43 35.52
N MET A 81 30.41 -22.23 34.92
CA MET A 81 29.59 -21.15 35.46
C MET A 81 28.12 -21.56 35.57
N PHE A 82 27.57 -22.25 34.56
CA PHE A 82 26.17 -22.65 34.54
C PHE A 82 25.83 -23.60 35.69
N ALA A 83 26.70 -24.58 35.94
CA ALA A 83 26.55 -25.51 37.06
C ALA A 83 26.77 -24.82 38.41
N ARG A 84 27.82 -23.99 38.56
CA ARG A 84 28.13 -23.29 39.82
C ARG A 84 26.98 -22.37 40.25
N LYS A 85 26.40 -21.64 39.30
CA LYS A 85 25.28 -20.74 39.54
C LYS A 85 23.92 -21.44 39.47
N ALA A 86 23.86 -22.75 39.23
CA ALA A 86 22.62 -23.50 39.02
C ALA A 86 21.65 -22.84 38.02
N LEU A 87 22.17 -22.29 36.91
CA LEU A 87 21.35 -21.57 35.92
C LEU A 87 20.40 -22.52 35.20
N LYS A 88 19.18 -22.03 34.94
CA LYS A 88 18.18 -22.71 34.11
C LYS A 88 18.07 -21.99 32.77
N VAL A 89 18.76 -22.50 31.75
CA VAL A 89 18.94 -21.78 30.48
C VAL A 89 18.24 -22.51 29.35
N VAL A 90 17.37 -21.77 28.65
CA VAL A 90 16.81 -22.17 27.37
C VAL A 90 17.63 -21.50 26.26
N LEU A 91 18.44 -22.27 25.55
CA LEU A 91 19.21 -21.83 24.39
C LEU A 91 18.28 -21.76 23.18
N PHE A 92 17.85 -20.55 22.80
CA PHE A 92 16.99 -20.31 21.66
C PHE A 92 17.84 -20.09 20.41
N SER A 93 18.28 -21.20 19.80
CA SER A 93 19.34 -21.20 18.79
C SER A 93 18.79 -21.39 17.39
N GLU A 94 19.10 -20.45 16.50
CA GLU A 94 18.90 -20.65 15.07
C GLU A 94 19.80 -21.79 14.55
N ARG A 95 19.47 -22.33 13.37
CA ARG A 95 20.19 -23.48 12.78
C ARG A 95 21.71 -23.27 12.76
N GLU A 96 22.16 -22.12 12.27
CA GLU A 96 23.58 -21.82 12.14
C GLU A 96 24.29 -21.79 13.51
N VAL A 97 23.59 -21.34 14.55
CA VAL A 97 24.11 -21.29 15.91
C VAL A 97 24.18 -22.69 16.51
N THR A 98 23.18 -23.55 16.31
CA THR A 98 23.25 -24.96 16.71
C THR A 98 24.42 -25.67 16.03
N GLU A 99 24.64 -25.43 14.73
CA GLU A 99 25.79 -25.99 14.00
C GLU A 99 27.12 -25.47 14.57
N ALA A 100 27.20 -24.18 14.91
CA ALA A 100 28.39 -23.61 15.53
C ALA A 100 28.65 -24.20 16.92
N LEU A 101 27.62 -24.37 17.76
CA LEU A 101 27.74 -24.98 19.07
C LEU A 101 28.24 -26.42 18.98
N SER A 102 27.67 -27.24 18.09
CA SER A 102 28.09 -28.64 17.96
C SER A 102 29.52 -28.81 17.46
N ARG A 103 30.04 -27.86 16.66
CA ARG A 103 31.41 -27.92 16.12
C ARG A 103 32.45 -27.27 17.02
N LYS A 104 32.14 -26.10 17.60
CA LYS A 104 33.10 -25.26 18.33
C LYS A 104 32.96 -25.35 19.85
N ALA A 105 31.85 -25.90 20.34
CA ALA A 105 31.56 -26.03 21.76
C ALA A 105 31.11 -27.44 22.14
N PRO A 106 31.84 -28.51 21.75
CA PRO A 106 31.38 -29.88 21.93
C PRO A 106 31.11 -30.23 23.41
N ASP A 107 31.96 -29.78 24.35
CA ASP A 107 31.75 -30.06 25.78
C ASP A 107 30.47 -29.37 26.31
N PHE A 108 30.23 -28.12 25.90
CA PHE A 108 29.02 -27.40 26.29
C PHE A 108 27.78 -27.98 25.60
N TYR A 109 27.91 -28.42 24.35
CA TYR A 109 26.83 -29.07 23.60
C TYR A 109 26.43 -30.40 24.25
N ASP A 110 27.40 -31.19 24.72
CA ASP A 110 27.16 -32.44 25.45
C ASP A 110 26.50 -32.23 26.83
N TRP A 111 26.58 -31.02 27.39
CA TRP A 111 25.88 -30.66 28.63
C TRP A 111 24.40 -30.34 28.45
N ILE A 112 23.93 -30.21 27.20
CA ILE A 112 22.52 -29.95 26.91
C ILE A 112 21.69 -31.15 27.33
N SER A 113 20.84 -30.97 28.35
CA SER A 113 20.04 -32.04 28.95
C SER A 113 18.83 -32.40 28.09
N HIS A 114 18.26 -31.41 27.40
CA HIS A 114 17.08 -31.59 26.55
C HIS A 114 17.23 -30.81 25.25
N ARG A 115 16.77 -31.40 24.15
CA ARG A 115 16.68 -30.75 22.85
C ARG A 115 15.23 -30.77 22.38
N GLN A 116 14.74 -29.62 21.93
CA GLN A 116 13.40 -29.43 21.42
C GLN A 116 13.49 -28.73 20.07
N GLU A 117 12.88 -29.29 19.04
CA GLU A 117 12.81 -28.63 17.74
C GLU A 117 11.75 -27.52 17.77
N CYS A 118 12.13 -26.31 17.37
CA CYS A 118 11.20 -25.20 17.29
C CYS A 118 10.28 -25.39 16.09
N PRO A 119 8.95 -25.48 16.28
CA PRO A 119 8.06 -25.60 15.14
C PRO A 119 8.07 -24.31 14.32
N ALA A 120 7.96 -24.46 13.00
CA ALA A 120 7.73 -23.35 12.10
C ALA A 120 6.50 -22.53 12.54
N GLY A 121 6.51 -21.23 12.26
CA GLY A 121 5.46 -20.33 12.71
C GLY A 121 5.36 -19.05 11.91
N VAL A 122 4.35 -18.27 12.27
CA VAL A 122 4.07 -16.94 11.73
C VAL A 122 4.05 -15.93 12.87
N ALA A 123 4.27 -14.65 12.54
CA ALA A 123 4.20 -13.57 13.51
C ALA A 123 2.77 -13.45 14.09
N GLU A 124 2.64 -13.60 15.41
CA GLU A 124 1.33 -13.59 16.08
C GLU A 124 0.60 -12.25 15.94
N HIS A 125 1.32 -11.13 15.94
CA HIS A 125 0.72 -9.81 15.76
C HIS A 125 0.07 -9.67 14.37
N ALA A 126 0.62 -10.29 13.33
CA ALA A 126 0.03 -10.30 11.99
C ALA A 126 -1.26 -11.15 11.96
N VAL A 127 -1.23 -12.30 12.64
CA VAL A 127 -2.41 -13.17 12.85
C VAL A 127 -3.53 -12.40 13.56
N TRP A 128 -3.19 -11.67 14.63
CA TRP A 128 -4.13 -10.79 15.34
C TRP A 128 -4.64 -9.67 14.44
N GLY A 129 -3.77 -9.04 13.66
CA GLY A 129 -4.14 -8.02 12.67
C GLY A 129 -5.25 -8.49 11.74
N ILE A 130 -5.10 -9.67 11.13
CA ILE A 130 -6.10 -10.22 10.19
C ILE A 130 -7.43 -10.49 10.90
N ARG A 131 -7.37 -11.08 12.10
CA ARG A 131 -8.57 -11.35 12.92
C ARG A 131 -9.29 -10.06 13.29
N LYS A 132 -8.56 -9.03 13.70
CA LYS A 132 -9.11 -7.72 14.07
C LYS A 132 -9.68 -6.97 12.87
N ALA A 133 -9.01 -7.00 11.72
CA ALA A 133 -9.52 -6.44 10.47
C ALA A 133 -10.88 -7.04 10.10
N LEU A 134 -11.03 -8.37 10.22
CA LEU A 134 -12.31 -9.04 9.97
C LEU A 134 -13.39 -8.63 10.98
N LEU A 135 -13.08 -8.60 12.28
CA LEU A 135 -14.00 -8.18 13.34
C LEU A 135 -14.47 -6.74 13.16
N ALA A 136 -13.55 -5.84 12.80
CA ALA A 136 -13.83 -4.45 12.52
C ALA A 136 -14.60 -4.23 11.19
N ARG A 137 -14.75 -5.29 10.38
CA ARG A 137 -15.29 -5.24 9.01
C ARG A 137 -14.52 -4.24 8.15
N ALA A 138 -13.20 -4.31 8.22
CA ALA A 138 -12.32 -3.50 7.39
C ALA A 138 -12.64 -3.69 5.89
N PRO A 139 -12.52 -2.62 5.09
CA PRO A 139 -12.75 -2.65 3.64
C PRO A 139 -11.86 -3.68 2.94
N GLY A 140 -10.61 -3.77 3.40
CA GLY A 140 -9.63 -4.77 3.03
C GLY A 140 -8.44 -4.70 3.97
N ILE A 141 -7.44 -5.54 3.70
CA ILE A 141 -6.18 -5.62 4.43
C ILE A 141 -5.07 -5.20 3.46
N LEU A 142 -4.18 -4.32 3.91
CA LEU A 142 -2.90 -4.04 3.26
C LEU A 142 -1.83 -4.81 4.05
N PHE A 143 -1.24 -5.83 3.44
CA PHE A 143 -0.24 -6.69 4.07
C PHE A 143 1.15 -6.34 3.54
N LEU A 144 1.95 -5.72 4.39
CA LEU A 144 3.34 -5.36 4.14
C LEU A 144 4.21 -6.60 4.35
N ALA A 145 4.86 -7.07 3.29
CA ALA A 145 5.74 -8.24 3.37
C ALA A 145 7.05 -8.01 2.60
N HIS A 146 8.14 -7.89 3.36
CA HIS A 146 9.49 -7.63 2.87
C HIS A 146 10.21 -8.95 2.52
N ARG A 147 9.66 -9.70 1.55
CA ARG A 147 10.22 -10.97 1.07
C ARG A 147 10.24 -11.00 -0.45
N ASP A 148 11.08 -11.88 -1.00
CA ASP A 148 11.05 -12.22 -2.42
C ASP A 148 9.64 -12.66 -2.84
N ARG A 149 9.28 -12.34 -4.08
CA ARG A 149 7.88 -12.43 -4.57
C ARG A 149 7.23 -13.79 -4.34
N ARG A 150 7.94 -14.89 -4.61
CA ARG A 150 7.40 -16.26 -4.46
C ARG A 150 7.16 -16.61 -2.99
N ASP A 151 8.16 -16.36 -2.17
CA ASP A 151 8.11 -16.64 -0.73
C ASP A 151 7.08 -15.77 -0.01
N ARG A 152 6.84 -14.57 -0.53
CA ARG A 152 5.86 -13.61 -0.01
C ARG A 152 4.44 -14.15 -0.04
N ILE A 153 3.98 -14.67 -1.19
CA ILE A 153 2.62 -15.24 -1.33
C ILE A 153 2.45 -16.42 -0.37
N GLU A 154 3.37 -17.39 -0.41
CA GLU A 154 3.31 -18.58 0.46
C GLU A 154 3.36 -18.20 1.94
N HIS A 155 4.13 -17.17 2.31
CA HIS A 155 4.16 -16.66 3.67
C HIS A 155 2.83 -16.04 4.09
N VAL A 156 2.26 -15.15 3.28
CA VAL A 156 0.97 -14.52 3.56
C VAL A 156 -0.15 -15.55 3.66
N GLU A 157 -0.14 -16.58 2.80
CA GLU A 157 -1.10 -17.68 2.90
C GLU A 157 -0.99 -18.42 4.23
N ARG A 158 0.22 -18.70 4.73
CA ARG A 158 0.41 -19.32 6.06
C ARG A 158 -0.13 -18.43 7.18
N VAL A 159 0.18 -17.14 7.17
CA VAL A 159 -0.32 -16.17 8.16
C VAL A 159 -1.85 -16.12 8.11
N PHE A 160 -2.42 -16.10 6.91
CA PHE A 160 -3.86 -16.06 6.69
C PHE A 160 -4.56 -17.34 7.16
N GLN A 161 -3.98 -18.53 6.90
CA GLN A 161 -4.54 -19.79 7.37
C GLN A 161 -4.50 -19.91 8.90
N GLU A 162 -3.42 -19.46 9.54
CA GLU A 162 -3.31 -19.39 11.00
C GLU A 162 -4.36 -18.43 11.59
N ALA A 163 -4.58 -17.29 10.93
CA ALA A 163 -5.56 -16.30 11.34
C ALA A 163 -7.01 -16.79 11.18
N LEU A 164 -7.32 -17.41 10.05
CA LEU A 164 -8.67 -17.77 9.62
C LEU A 164 -8.73 -19.20 9.05
N PRO A 165 -8.59 -20.24 9.88
CA PRO A 165 -8.58 -21.63 9.43
C PRO A 165 -9.79 -21.99 8.56
N GLY A 166 -9.55 -22.68 7.44
CA GLY A 166 -10.58 -23.13 6.50
C GLY A 166 -11.13 -22.04 5.56
N ARG A 167 -10.67 -20.79 5.67
CA ARG A 167 -10.93 -19.75 4.67
C ARG A 167 -9.93 -19.86 3.53
N ARG A 168 -10.31 -19.38 2.34
CA ARG A 168 -9.47 -19.44 1.14
C ARG A 168 -9.28 -18.06 0.53
N LEU A 169 -8.06 -17.81 0.07
CA LEU A 169 -7.71 -16.67 -0.79
C LEU A 169 -7.95 -17.07 -2.24
N LEU A 170 -8.44 -16.13 -3.03
CA LEU A 170 -8.47 -16.17 -4.49
C LEU A 170 -7.48 -15.11 -4.95
N TRP A 171 -6.31 -15.56 -5.38
CA TRP A 171 -5.29 -14.68 -5.93
C TRP A 171 -5.69 -14.24 -7.33
N LEU A 172 -5.81 -12.93 -7.49
CA LEU A 172 -6.11 -12.24 -8.73
C LEU A 172 -4.86 -11.48 -9.17
N LYS A 173 -4.72 -11.29 -10.48
CA LYS A 173 -3.56 -10.64 -11.08
C LYS A 173 -4.01 -9.39 -11.86
N PRO A 174 -4.00 -8.22 -11.22
CA PRO A 174 -4.56 -7.00 -11.82
C PRO A 174 -3.95 -6.62 -13.17
N HIS A 175 -2.66 -6.92 -13.40
CA HIS A 175 -1.95 -6.61 -14.65
C HIS A 175 -2.11 -7.66 -15.76
N GLU A 176 -2.49 -8.90 -15.45
CA GLU A 176 -2.66 -9.97 -16.46
C GLU A 176 -4.12 -10.12 -16.93
N THR A 177 -5.04 -9.32 -16.37
CA THR A 177 -6.48 -9.49 -16.57
C THR A 177 -7.11 -8.14 -16.89
N THR A 178 -8.07 -8.13 -17.83
CA THR A 178 -8.82 -6.92 -18.15
C THR A 178 -9.57 -6.41 -16.92
N PHE A 179 -9.86 -5.11 -16.87
CA PHE A 179 -10.56 -4.55 -15.71
C PHE A 179 -11.94 -5.20 -15.47
N LEU A 180 -12.69 -5.48 -16.55
CA LEU A 180 -14.00 -6.12 -16.48
C LEU A 180 -13.91 -7.57 -15.99
N ASP A 181 -12.97 -8.35 -16.52
CA ASP A 181 -12.76 -9.73 -16.06
C ASP A 181 -12.34 -9.78 -14.60
N LEU A 182 -11.51 -8.82 -14.14
CA LEU A 182 -11.12 -8.68 -12.74
C LEU A 182 -12.34 -8.43 -11.84
N VAL A 183 -13.22 -7.51 -12.25
CA VAL A 183 -14.49 -7.23 -11.55
C VAL A 183 -15.36 -8.49 -11.47
N ASP A 184 -15.50 -9.22 -12.57
CA ASP A 184 -16.35 -10.41 -12.62
C ASP A 184 -15.76 -11.59 -11.84
N GLN A 185 -14.44 -11.75 -11.81
CA GLN A 185 -13.76 -12.69 -10.91
C GLN A 185 -14.01 -12.35 -9.44
N ILE A 186 -13.97 -11.06 -9.06
CA ILE A 186 -14.27 -10.61 -7.68
C ILE A 186 -15.73 -10.89 -7.30
N ARG A 187 -16.68 -10.64 -8.22
CA ARG A 187 -18.12 -10.95 -8.02
C ARG A 187 -18.33 -12.46 -7.84
N SER A 188 -17.69 -13.26 -8.68
CA SER A 188 -17.80 -14.72 -8.70
C SER A 188 -17.09 -15.41 -7.53
N ALA A 189 -16.17 -14.71 -6.82
CA ALA A 189 -15.42 -15.26 -5.69
C ALA A 189 -16.30 -15.66 -4.49
N GLY A 190 -17.55 -15.16 -4.40
CA GLY A 190 -18.50 -15.50 -3.35
C GLY A 190 -17.93 -15.23 -1.95
N ARG A 191 -17.79 -16.27 -1.11
CA ARG A 191 -17.27 -16.15 0.26
C ARG A 191 -15.74 -16.16 0.38
N LYS A 192 -15.02 -16.45 -0.70
CA LYS A 192 -13.54 -16.42 -0.72
C LYS A 192 -13.04 -14.99 -0.51
N TRP A 193 -11.83 -14.83 -0.02
CA TRP A 193 -11.15 -13.54 0.06
C TRP A 193 -10.52 -13.24 -1.30
N ALA A 194 -10.74 -12.04 -1.84
CA ALA A 194 -10.04 -11.61 -3.05
C ALA A 194 -8.67 -11.11 -2.61
N ALA A 195 -7.61 -11.63 -3.20
CA ALA A 195 -6.24 -11.25 -2.87
C ALA A 195 -5.47 -10.83 -4.13
N CYS A 196 -4.57 -9.87 -4.02
CA CYS A 196 -3.58 -9.60 -5.06
C CYS A 196 -2.20 -9.37 -4.44
N ASP A 197 -1.17 -9.71 -5.20
CA ASP A 197 0.22 -9.36 -4.93
C ASP A 197 0.56 -8.15 -5.81
N ALA A 198 0.41 -6.94 -5.27
CA ALA A 198 0.59 -5.70 -6.00
C ALA A 198 2.05 -5.25 -5.92
N LEU A 199 2.70 -5.15 -7.07
CA LEU A 199 4.09 -4.71 -7.20
C LEU A 199 4.22 -3.20 -7.35
N SER A 200 3.12 -2.52 -7.67
CA SER A 200 3.08 -1.07 -7.84
C SER A 200 1.79 -0.48 -7.26
N ASN A 201 1.78 0.85 -7.09
CA ASN A 201 0.60 1.58 -6.64
C ASN A 201 -0.55 1.43 -7.65
N GLU A 202 -0.25 1.46 -8.94
CA GLU A 202 -1.26 1.33 -10.00
C GLU A 202 -1.97 -0.02 -9.94
N GLU A 203 -1.26 -1.12 -9.66
CA GLU A 203 -1.87 -2.44 -9.48
C GLU A 203 -2.77 -2.51 -8.24
N ALA A 204 -2.34 -1.91 -7.13
CA ALA A 204 -3.12 -1.84 -5.90
C ALA A 204 -4.38 -1.00 -6.10
N GLU A 205 -4.28 0.17 -6.73
CA GLU A 205 -5.39 1.06 -7.06
C GLU A 205 -6.39 0.38 -8.01
N ARG A 206 -5.92 -0.23 -9.10
CA ARG A 206 -6.75 -0.98 -10.05
C ARG A 206 -7.54 -2.10 -9.35
N PHE A 207 -6.88 -2.86 -8.47
CA PHE A 207 -7.55 -3.88 -7.67
C PHE A 207 -8.61 -3.29 -6.73
N ARG A 208 -8.32 -2.17 -6.07
CA ARG A 208 -9.28 -1.46 -5.20
C ARG A 208 -10.49 -0.95 -5.97
N TRP A 209 -10.29 -0.38 -7.15
CA TRP A 209 -11.39 0.04 -8.03
C TRP A 209 -12.24 -1.15 -8.46
N ALA A 210 -11.61 -2.26 -8.82
CA ALA A 210 -12.33 -3.48 -9.18
C ALA A 210 -13.15 -4.04 -7.99
N LEU A 211 -12.62 -3.98 -6.76
CA LEU A 211 -13.36 -4.31 -5.53
C LEU A 211 -14.59 -3.41 -5.33
N ALA A 212 -14.42 -2.09 -5.48
CA ALA A 212 -15.49 -1.12 -5.33
C ALA A 212 -16.57 -1.31 -6.40
N GLU A 213 -16.17 -1.50 -7.66
CA GLU A 213 -17.05 -1.78 -8.81
C GLU A 213 -17.81 -3.11 -8.66
N ALA A 214 -17.15 -4.12 -8.10
CA ALA A 214 -17.80 -5.39 -7.75
C ALA A 214 -18.74 -5.28 -6.54
N GLY A 215 -18.81 -4.13 -5.87
CA GLY A 215 -19.59 -3.94 -4.65
C GLY A 215 -19.03 -4.71 -3.44
N ARG A 216 -17.76 -5.17 -3.51
CA ARG A 216 -17.11 -5.93 -2.44
C ARG A 216 -16.62 -4.98 -1.36
N ARG A 217 -17.27 -5.03 -0.20
CA ARG A 217 -17.02 -4.12 0.92
C ARG A 217 -16.06 -4.63 1.99
N THR A 218 -15.70 -5.91 1.95
CA THR A 218 -14.82 -6.59 2.93
C THR A 218 -14.20 -7.80 2.24
N ARG A 219 -13.30 -8.51 2.93
CA ARG A 219 -12.65 -9.75 2.44
C ARG A 219 -11.81 -9.51 1.20
N ALA A 220 -10.99 -8.48 1.29
CA ALA A 220 -9.95 -8.12 0.35
C ALA A 220 -8.60 -8.13 1.08
N LEU A 221 -7.55 -8.56 0.39
CA LEU A 221 -6.18 -8.52 0.88
C LEU A 221 -5.27 -8.08 -0.26
N ILE A 222 -4.47 -7.05 -0.03
CA ILE A 222 -3.46 -6.56 -0.98
C ILE A 222 -2.12 -6.79 -0.32
N VAL A 223 -1.25 -7.55 -0.95
CA VAL A 223 0.14 -7.70 -0.49
C VAL A 223 0.99 -6.69 -1.22
N VAL A 224 1.81 -5.95 -0.48
CA VAL A 224 2.65 -4.87 -1.01
C VAL A 224 4.06 -4.95 -0.43
N PRO A 225 5.10 -4.59 -1.19
CA PRO A 225 6.48 -4.62 -0.72
C PRO A 225 6.82 -3.46 0.24
N GLU A 226 6.10 -2.34 0.11
CA GLU A 226 6.36 -1.08 0.79
C GLU A 226 5.07 -0.43 1.27
N VAL A 227 5.20 0.53 2.19
CA VAL A 227 4.05 1.24 2.77
C VAL A 227 3.42 2.15 1.72
N PHE A 228 2.11 2.02 1.56
CA PHE A 228 1.30 2.93 0.77
C PHE A 228 0.35 3.72 1.67
N ASP A 229 0.09 4.97 1.29
CA ASP A 229 -0.97 5.78 1.88
C ASP A 229 -2.33 5.14 1.51
N ASP A 230 -2.81 4.26 2.38
CA ASP A 230 -4.04 3.52 2.18
C ASP A 230 -4.92 3.56 3.44
N TRP A 231 -6.22 3.48 3.23
CA TRP A 231 -7.24 3.36 4.26
C TRP A 231 -7.62 1.91 4.56
N PHE A 232 -7.01 0.96 3.84
CA PHE A 232 -7.04 -0.46 4.16
C PHE A 232 -6.40 -0.72 5.52
N TRP A 233 -6.77 -1.84 6.13
CA TRP A 233 -6.23 -2.22 7.41
C TRP A 233 -4.78 -2.67 7.24
N SER A 234 -3.82 -1.92 7.79
CA SER A 234 -2.40 -2.21 7.63
C SER A 234 -1.96 -3.34 8.56
N ILE A 235 -1.22 -4.29 8.01
CA ILE A 235 -0.61 -5.40 8.73
C ILE A 235 0.80 -5.54 8.21
N SER A 236 1.75 -5.69 9.12
CA SER A 236 3.09 -6.13 8.82
C SER A 236 3.38 -7.39 9.64
N ASP A 237 4.14 -8.31 9.07
CA ASP A 237 4.76 -9.44 9.76
C ASP A 237 6.23 -9.17 10.10
N ALA A 238 6.72 -7.98 9.78
CA ALA A 238 8.10 -7.60 10.00
C ALA A 238 8.41 -7.59 11.50
N LEU A 239 9.47 -8.32 11.84
CA LEU A 239 10.06 -8.23 13.16
C LEU A 239 10.97 -7.00 13.22
N PHE A 240 11.16 -6.47 14.42
CA PHE A 240 12.12 -5.41 14.67
C PHE A 240 13.53 -5.98 14.51
N GLY A 241 14.14 -5.73 13.35
CA GLY A 241 15.55 -6.03 13.05
C GLY A 241 16.06 -7.32 13.67
N ALA A 242 17.22 -7.24 14.32
CA ALA A 242 17.71 -8.29 15.20
C ALA A 242 17.16 -8.10 16.64
N ALA A 243 16.91 -9.21 17.35
CA ALA A 243 16.45 -9.15 18.75
C ALA A 243 17.38 -8.32 19.65
N SER A 244 18.69 -8.35 19.40
CA SER A 244 19.68 -7.52 20.11
C SER A 244 19.47 -6.02 19.93
N GLU A 245 18.99 -5.57 18.77
CA GLU A 245 18.72 -4.15 18.50
C GLU A 245 17.48 -3.69 19.27
N ALA A 246 16.42 -4.51 19.32
CA ALA A 246 15.24 -4.24 20.13
C ALA A 246 15.60 -4.11 21.62
N ILE A 247 16.45 -5.02 22.11
CA ILE A 247 16.92 -5.03 23.50
C ILE A 247 17.79 -3.81 23.78
N ALA A 248 18.71 -3.46 22.88
CA ALA A 248 19.54 -2.26 23.02
C ALA A 248 18.68 -0.99 23.10
N LEU A 249 17.72 -0.82 22.20
CA LEU A 249 16.80 0.32 22.19
C LEU A 249 16.01 0.44 23.50
N LEU A 250 15.45 -0.67 24.00
CA LEU A 250 14.70 -0.64 25.26
C LEU A 250 15.62 -0.38 26.47
N ARG A 251 16.85 -0.89 26.45
CA ARG A 251 17.86 -0.63 27.49
C ARG A 251 18.23 0.85 27.53
N GLU A 252 18.47 1.47 26.37
CA GLU A 252 18.73 2.90 26.24
C GLU A 252 17.56 3.76 26.72
N ALA A 253 16.33 3.28 26.51
CA ALA A 253 15.11 3.90 27.03
C ALA A 253 14.91 3.71 28.54
N GLY A 254 15.80 2.98 29.22
CA GLY A 254 15.77 2.78 30.67
C GLY A 254 14.99 1.54 31.15
N ALA A 255 14.72 0.57 30.28
CA ALA A 255 14.16 -0.72 30.70
C ALA A 255 15.15 -1.48 31.61
N GLN A 256 14.63 -2.02 32.71
CA GLN A 256 15.34 -2.91 33.63
C GLN A 256 15.43 -4.33 33.05
N HIS A 257 14.38 -4.82 32.38
CA HIS A 257 14.37 -6.12 31.69
C HIS A 257 14.06 -5.97 30.20
N PRO A 258 14.97 -5.36 29.42
CA PRO A 258 14.75 -5.05 28.01
C PRO A 258 14.49 -6.31 27.16
N GLY A 259 15.19 -7.41 27.48
CA GLY A 259 15.00 -8.73 26.88
C GLY A 259 13.58 -9.25 27.03
N ARG A 260 13.13 -9.34 28.28
CA ARG A 260 11.76 -9.74 28.61
C ARG A 260 10.73 -8.88 27.89
N MET A 261 10.88 -7.56 27.91
CA MET A 261 9.94 -6.65 27.25
C MET A 261 9.90 -6.87 25.73
N ALA A 262 11.07 -6.92 25.07
CA ALA A 262 11.16 -7.16 23.62
C ALA A 262 10.49 -8.48 23.22
N ALA A 263 10.80 -9.57 23.95
CA ALA A 263 10.23 -10.87 23.65
C ALA A 263 8.71 -10.91 23.84
N VAL A 264 8.16 -10.34 24.92
CA VAL A 264 6.71 -10.37 25.19
C VAL A 264 5.90 -9.72 24.05
N THR A 265 6.44 -8.67 23.41
CA THR A 265 5.81 -8.03 22.24
C THR A 265 5.84 -8.87 20.97
N GLY A 266 6.56 -10.00 20.98
CA GLY A 266 6.82 -10.80 19.78
C GLY A 266 7.73 -10.09 18.78
N LEU A 267 8.59 -9.19 19.27
CA LEU A 267 9.49 -8.36 18.46
C LEU A 267 8.76 -7.49 17.41
N GLU A 268 7.54 -7.04 17.70
CA GLU A 268 6.79 -6.16 16.80
C GLU A 268 7.38 -4.73 16.82
N GLY A 269 7.87 -4.25 15.67
CA GLY A 269 8.63 -3.01 15.63
C GLY A 269 7.89 -1.75 16.10
N PRO A 270 6.68 -1.45 15.61
CA PRO A 270 5.89 -0.33 16.10
C PRO A 270 5.62 -0.38 17.61
N VAL A 271 5.49 -1.58 18.19
CA VAL A 271 5.28 -1.75 19.63
C VAL A 271 6.56 -1.48 20.41
N ILE A 272 7.71 -1.97 19.95
CA ILE A 272 9.01 -1.70 20.56
C ILE A 272 9.32 -0.20 20.58
N ALA A 273 9.10 0.50 19.45
CA ALA A 273 9.29 1.95 19.37
C ALA A 273 8.37 2.70 20.35
N SER A 274 7.11 2.29 20.43
CA SER A 274 6.14 2.88 21.37
C SER A 274 6.52 2.61 22.83
N LEU A 275 7.04 1.42 23.15
CA LEU A 275 7.50 1.06 24.49
C LEU A 275 8.71 1.88 24.92
N ALA A 276 9.70 2.04 24.03
CA ALA A 276 10.86 2.88 24.30
C ALA A 276 10.42 4.32 24.64
N GLU A 277 9.52 4.89 23.84
CA GLU A 277 8.99 6.23 24.09
C GLU A 277 8.19 6.32 25.40
N LEU A 278 7.39 5.30 25.73
CA LEU A 278 6.67 5.24 27.01
C LEU A 278 7.64 5.22 28.20
N LEU A 279 8.73 4.46 28.12
CA LEU A 279 9.75 4.39 29.17
C LEU A 279 10.47 5.73 29.34
N VAL A 280 10.87 6.39 28.25
CA VAL A 280 11.46 7.74 28.26
C VAL A 280 10.52 8.76 28.91
N ARG A 281 9.21 8.62 28.71
CA ARG A 281 8.18 9.45 29.37
C ARG A 281 7.90 9.06 30.84
N GLY A 282 8.67 8.14 31.41
CA GLY A 282 8.59 7.75 32.82
C GLY A 282 7.50 6.73 33.15
N HIS A 283 6.92 6.06 32.15
CA HIS A 283 6.00 4.95 32.42
C HIS A 283 6.77 3.77 33.04
N ARG A 284 6.21 3.21 34.11
CA ARG A 284 6.84 2.09 34.83
C ARG A 284 6.79 0.80 34.03
N GLU A 285 7.95 0.17 33.86
CA GLU A 285 8.09 -1.12 33.17
C GLU A 285 7.13 -2.19 33.70
N GLU A 286 7.01 -2.35 35.01
CA GLU A 286 6.21 -3.44 35.59
C GLU A 286 4.71 -3.30 35.26
N VAL A 287 4.25 -2.06 35.07
CA VAL A 287 2.88 -1.76 34.67
C VAL A 287 2.67 -2.08 33.19
N LEU A 288 3.62 -1.70 32.33
CA LEU A 288 3.58 -1.99 30.89
C LEU A 288 3.61 -3.50 30.63
N LEU A 289 4.54 -4.21 31.27
CA LEU A 289 4.69 -5.66 31.16
C LEU A 289 3.45 -6.41 31.64
N ARG A 290 2.90 -6.04 32.80
CA ARG A 290 1.66 -6.63 33.32
C ARG A 290 0.48 -6.41 32.37
N THR A 291 0.41 -5.24 31.74
CA THR A 291 -0.64 -4.92 30.76
C THR A 291 -0.55 -5.84 29.54
N MET A 292 0.65 -6.01 28.99
CA MET A 292 0.91 -6.91 27.87
C MET A 292 0.61 -8.37 28.19
N LEU A 293 1.06 -8.87 29.35
CA LEU A 293 0.90 -10.28 29.73
C LEU A 293 -0.55 -10.70 30.02
N ARG A 294 -1.41 -9.75 30.39
CA ARG A 294 -2.84 -10.01 30.64
C ARG A 294 -3.68 -10.09 29.38
N ALA A 295 -3.13 -9.68 28.24
CA ALA A 295 -3.85 -9.60 26.98
C ALA A 295 -3.38 -10.69 26.00
N PRO A 296 -4.29 -11.19 25.15
CA PRO A 296 -3.91 -12.14 24.10
C PRO A 296 -3.11 -11.50 22.95
N ASP A 297 -3.28 -10.18 22.74
CA ASP A 297 -2.49 -9.35 21.81
C ASP A 297 -1.72 -8.29 22.63
N PRO A 298 -0.46 -8.57 22.97
CA PRO A 298 0.37 -7.68 23.80
C PRO A 298 0.48 -6.25 23.24
N GLY A 299 0.64 -6.11 21.93
CA GLY A 299 0.75 -4.80 21.27
C GLY A 299 -0.53 -3.97 21.41
N ALA A 300 -1.68 -4.57 21.11
CA ALA A 300 -2.97 -3.89 21.23
C ALA A 300 -3.35 -3.54 22.68
N ALA A 301 -2.78 -4.23 23.67
CA ALA A 301 -3.01 -3.94 25.08
C ALA A 301 -2.41 -2.59 25.51
N LEU A 302 -1.35 -2.14 24.84
CA LEU A 302 -0.68 -0.88 25.14
C LEU A 302 -1.35 0.34 24.50
N ALA A 303 -2.29 0.14 23.59
CA ALA A 303 -2.85 1.22 22.78
C ALA A 303 -3.46 2.36 23.60
N GLU A 304 -4.19 2.07 24.68
CA GLU A 304 -4.74 3.12 25.55
C GLU A 304 -3.64 3.96 26.19
N THR A 305 -2.55 3.33 26.62
CA THR A 305 -1.39 4.01 27.19
C THR A 305 -0.67 4.85 26.14
N ILE A 306 -0.48 4.31 24.93
CA ILE A 306 0.13 5.02 23.78
C ILE A 306 -0.66 6.29 23.45
N LEU A 307 -1.99 6.17 23.36
CA LEU A 307 -2.89 7.29 23.08
C LEU A 307 -2.92 8.30 24.22
N ALA A 308 -3.01 7.84 25.47
CA ALA A 308 -3.03 8.72 26.64
C ALA A 308 -1.72 9.47 26.83
N ALA A 309 -0.59 8.86 26.46
CA ALA A 309 0.71 9.50 26.47
C ALA A 309 0.87 10.55 25.36
N GLY A 310 0.02 10.53 24.31
CA GLY A 310 0.17 11.41 23.15
C GLY A 310 1.36 11.02 22.26
N ILE A 311 1.67 9.72 22.19
CA ILE A 311 2.71 9.19 21.27
C ILE A 311 2.16 9.15 19.84
N GLU A 312 0.88 8.80 19.70
CA GLU A 312 0.15 8.90 18.44
C GLU A 312 -0.84 10.07 18.50
N GLU A 313 -0.51 11.13 17.77
CA GLU A 313 -1.39 12.26 17.61
C GLU A 313 -2.56 11.90 16.69
N ARG A 314 -3.77 11.86 17.25
CA ARG A 314 -5.05 11.81 16.51
C ARG A 314 -5.14 10.65 15.51
N PRO A 315 -5.28 9.39 15.97
CA PRO A 315 -5.33 8.19 15.11
C PRO A 315 -6.46 8.18 14.06
N LEU A 316 -7.42 9.12 14.15
CA LEU A 316 -8.57 9.20 13.26
C LEU A 316 -8.53 10.38 12.26
N GLN A 317 -7.50 11.25 12.33
CA GLN A 317 -7.36 12.39 11.40
C GLN A 317 -6.38 12.12 10.25
N GLY A 318 -5.65 11.01 10.28
CA GLY A 318 -4.67 10.65 9.26
C GLY A 318 -4.60 9.14 9.08
N PHE A 319 -4.28 8.71 7.87
CA PHE A 319 -4.32 7.34 7.36
C PHE A 319 -3.32 6.37 8.03
N PHE A 320 -2.65 6.79 9.11
CA PHE A 320 -1.56 6.07 9.76
C PHE A 320 -1.78 6.00 11.27
N THR A 321 -2.72 5.17 11.69
CA THR A 321 -2.69 4.62 13.04
C THR A 321 -1.64 3.52 13.08
N SER A 322 -0.81 3.44 14.11
CA SER A 322 0.12 2.29 14.20
C SER A 322 -0.67 0.98 14.32
N ALA A 323 -0.07 -0.12 13.88
CA ALA A 323 -0.68 -1.44 13.95
C ALA A 323 -1.25 -1.81 15.35
N PRO A 324 -0.55 -1.60 16.49
CA PRO A 324 -1.11 -1.91 17.80
C PRO A 324 -2.34 -1.08 18.14
N VAL A 325 -2.31 0.24 17.88
CA VAL A 325 -3.47 1.12 18.13
C VAL A 325 -4.62 0.78 17.19
N GLN A 326 -4.35 0.45 15.93
CA GLN A 326 -5.34 0.01 14.97
C GLN A 326 -6.05 -1.26 15.46
N ARG A 327 -5.29 -2.29 15.88
CA ARG A 327 -5.82 -3.55 16.46
C ARG A 327 -6.65 -3.35 17.71
N HIS A 328 -6.29 -2.37 18.54
CA HIS A 328 -7.10 -1.99 19.69
C HIS A 328 -8.42 -1.32 19.27
N LEU A 329 -8.37 -0.30 18.41
CA LEU A 329 -9.54 0.46 17.97
C LEU A 329 -10.55 -0.40 17.21
N GLY A 330 -10.10 -1.41 16.45
CA GLY A 330 -10.99 -2.37 15.80
C GLY A 330 -11.89 -3.17 16.76
N ASN A 331 -11.52 -3.29 18.03
CA ASN A 331 -12.38 -3.91 19.06
C ASN A 331 -13.50 -2.98 19.51
N LEU A 332 -13.18 -1.70 19.61
CA LEU A 332 -14.09 -0.69 20.16
C LEU A 332 -15.05 -0.17 19.10
N VAL A 333 -14.60 -0.14 17.85
CA VAL A 333 -15.36 0.47 16.77
C VAL A 333 -15.39 -0.50 15.60
N GLY A 334 -16.58 -0.99 15.28
CA GLY A 334 -16.81 -1.52 13.93
C GLY A 334 -16.50 -0.37 12.97
N LEU A 335 -15.32 -0.39 12.35
CA LEU A 335 -14.72 0.68 11.56
C LEU A 335 -15.70 1.27 10.54
N ARG A 336 -16.62 0.44 10.03
CA ARG A 336 -17.74 0.85 9.18
C ARG A 336 -18.51 2.08 9.69
N ARG A 337 -18.57 2.32 11.01
CA ARG A 337 -19.23 3.49 11.62
C ARG A 337 -18.32 4.71 11.78
N LEU A 338 -16.99 4.54 11.82
CA LEU A 338 -16.03 5.66 11.83
C LEU A 338 -16.00 6.38 10.49
N PHE A 339 -16.24 5.64 9.40
CA PHE A 339 -16.28 6.18 8.04
C PHE A 339 -17.69 6.66 7.62
N GLN A 340 -18.69 6.58 8.51
CA GLN A 340 -20.06 7.05 8.26
C GLN A 340 -20.31 8.40 8.95
N GLY A 341 -19.60 9.43 8.49
CA GLY A 341 -19.92 10.85 8.74
C GLY A 341 -19.52 11.41 10.11
N PRO A 342 -19.54 12.75 10.24
CA PRO A 342 -19.00 13.47 11.38
C PRO A 342 -19.93 13.35 12.59
N LYS A 343 -19.55 12.55 13.59
CA LYS A 343 -20.19 12.57 14.91
C LYS A 343 -19.13 12.44 15.99
N THR A 344 -18.93 13.49 16.79
CA THR A 344 -18.12 13.48 18.01
C THR A 344 -18.54 12.32 18.90
N ARG A 345 -17.58 11.53 19.39
CA ARG A 345 -17.91 10.40 20.27
C ARG A 345 -16.82 10.15 21.30
N THR A 346 -17.26 9.93 22.53
CA THR A 346 -16.42 9.46 23.61
C THR A 346 -16.47 7.92 23.64
N ILE A 347 -15.31 7.28 23.58
CA ILE A 347 -15.14 5.83 23.69
C ILE A 347 -14.24 5.56 24.89
N GLY A 348 -14.80 5.01 25.96
CA GLY A 348 -14.09 4.88 27.24
C GLY A 348 -13.66 6.25 27.77
N ARG A 349 -12.37 6.42 28.06
CA ARG A 349 -11.77 7.71 28.47
C ARG A 349 -11.31 8.59 27.30
N VAL A 350 -11.38 8.08 26.07
CA VAL A 350 -10.88 8.78 24.89
C VAL A 350 -12.03 9.52 24.20
N THR A 351 -11.95 10.84 24.13
CA THR A 351 -12.89 11.65 23.33
C THR A 351 -12.34 11.82 21.93
N LEU A 352 -13.07 11.31 20.94
CA LEU A 352 -12.68 11.37 19.54
C LEU A 352 -13.43 12.53 18.85
N HIS A 353 -12.65 13.52 18.42
CA HIS A 353 -13.15 14.67 17.68
C HIS A 353 -13.06 14.40 16.17
N PHE A 354 -14.21 14.15 15.55
CA PHE A 354 -14.35 14.08 14.10
C PHE A 354 -14.56 15.50 13.59
N GLY A 355 -13.58 16.06 12.88
CA GLY A 355 -13.72 17.39 12.29
C GLY A 355 -14.90 17.43 11.31
N THR A 356 -15.60 18.57 11.25
CA THR A 356 -16.71 18.86 10.33
C THR A 356 -16.25 19.14 8.90
N ALA A 357 -15.07 18.64 8.50
CA ALA A 357 -14.57 18.81 7.15
C ALA A 357 -15.50 18.07 6.17
N GLY A 358 -15.53 18.50 4.90
CA GLY A 358 -16.30 17.90 3.81
C GLY A 358 -15.96 16.42 3.56
N PRO A 359 -16.08 15.87 2.33
CA PRO A 359 -15.48 14.56 2.06
C PRO A 359 -14.05 14.56 2.66
N PRO A 360 -13.64 13.49 3.38
CA PRO A 360 -12.31 13.43 3.99
C PRO A 360 -11.32 13.94 2.95
N LEU A 361 -10.37 14.81 3.30
CA LEU A 361 -9.43 15.40 2.33
C LEU A 361 -8.80 14.29 1.47
N MET A 362 -9.46 13.91 0.38
CA MET A 362 -9.10 12.79 -0.49
C MET A 362 -7.99 13.35 -1.34
N ARG A 363 -6.77 13.32 -0.80
CA ARG A 363 -5.60 13.88 -1.46
C ARG A 363 -5.23 13.03 -2.68
N ALA A 364 -5.51 11.73 -2.65
CA ALA A 364 -5.30 10.82 -3.76
C ALA A 364 -6.54 10.73 -4.66
N LYS A 365 -6.31 10.86 -5.97
CA LYS A 365 -7.33 10.71 -7.02
C LYS A 365 -7.99 9.31 -6.99
N ALA A 366 -7.26 8.26 -6.58
CA ALA A 366 -7.79 6.90 -6.45
C ALA A 366 -8.87 6.76 -5.36
N ASP A 367 -8.74 7.47 -4.24
CA ASP A 367 -9.78 7.47 -3.19
C ASP A 367 -11.08 8.09 -3.70
N ARG A 368 -10.97 9.12 -4.55
CA ARG A 368 -12.13 9.77 -5.18
C ARG A 368 -12.88 8.81 -6.10
N VAL A 369 -12.16 8.00 -6.89
CA VAL A 369 -12.76 6.95 -7.73
C VAL A 369 -13.57 5.98 -6.87
N GLU A 370 -12.98 5.45 -5.81
CA GLU A 370 -13.67 4.51 -4.92
C GLU A 370 -14.87 5.09 -4.21
N TYR A 371 -14.74 6.34 -3.75
CA TYR A 371 -15.85 7.05 -3.13
C TYR A 371 -17.04 7.13 -4.08
N ILE A 372 -16.82 7.51 -5.35
CA ILE A 372 -17.86 7.58 -6.37
C ILE A 372 -18.44 6.19 -6.65
N LEU A 373 -17.58 5.17 -6.82
CA LEU A 373 -17.99 3.78 -7.08
C LEU A 373 -18.87 3.19 -5.97
N ARG A 374 -18.66 3.62 -4.72
CA ARG A 374 -19.41 3.12 -3.55
C ARG A 374 -20.79 3.78 -3.37
N ARG A 375 -21.14 4.80 -4.16
CA ARG A 375 -22.46 5.44 -4.09
C ARG A 375 -23.55 4.51 -4.63
N GLU A 376 -24.72 4.52 -4.00
CA GLU A 376 -25.87 3.67 -4.40
C GLU A 376 -26.40 4.03 -5.79
N LYS A 377 -26.33 5.31 -6.18
CA LYS A 377 -26.72 5.80 -7.50
C LYS A 377 -25.53 6.49 -8.15
N ARG A 378 -25.08 5.93 -9.28
CA ARG A 378 -24.06 6.51 -10.16
C ARG A 378 -24.78 7.20 -11.31
N THR A 379 -24.47 8.47 -11.55
CA THR A 379 -24.99 9.22 -12.70
C THR A 379 -24.00 9.11 -13.86
N VAL A 380 -24.40 9.55 -15.05
CA VAL A 380 -23.52 9.59 -16.22
C VAL A 380 -22.28 10.44 -15.92
N GLU A 381 -22.47 11.60 -15.30
CA GLU A 381 -21.37 12.51 -14.92
C GLU A 381 -20.39 11.84 -13.96
N HIS A 382 -20.88 11.04 -13.01
CA HIS A 382 -20.02 10.27 -12.12
C HIS A 382 -19.19 9.22 -12.87
N LEU A 383 -19.77 8.54 -13.87
CA LEU A 383 -19.06 7.54 -14.67
C LEU A 383 -17.98 8.20 -15.55
N LEU A 384 -18.28 9.35 -16.14
CA LEU A 384 -17.29 10.11 -16.91
C LEU A 384 -16.17 10.66 -16.03
N GLU A 385 -16.51 11.10 -14.82
CA GLU A 385 -15.53 11.56 -13.84
C GLU A 385 -14.55 10.45 -13.44
N ILE A 386 -15.04 9.26 -13.09
CA ILE A 386 -14.17 8.13 -12.75
C ILE A 386 -13.36 7.65 -13.96
N SER A 387 -13.92 7.67 -15.17
CA SER A 387 -13.18 7.36 -16.40
C SER A 387 -12.01 8.31 -16.60
N ARG A 388 -12.23 9.62 -16.43
CA ARG A 388 -11.16 10.61 -16.52
C ARG A 388 -10.09 10.37 -15.45
N LEU A 389 -10.50 10.12 -14.21
CA LEU A 389 -9.56 9.85 -13.12
C LEU A 389 -8.73 8.59 -13.40
N ALA A 390 -9.34 7.48 -13.86
CA ALA A 390 -8.60 6.28 -14.24
C ALA A 390 -7.60 6.54 -15.38
N LEU A 391 -7.99 7.32 -16.39
CA LEU A 391 -7.10 7.69 -17.48
C LEU A 391 -5.91 8.53 -16.99
N GLU A 392 -6.15 9.49 -16.11
CA GLU A 392 -5.08 10.30 -15.47
C GLU A 392 -4.14 9.47 -14.59
N HIS A 393 -4.61 8.33 -14.07
CA HIS A 393 -3.82 7.35 -13.34
C HIS A 393 -3.13 6.30 -14.23
N GLY A 394 -3.33 6.36 -15.55
CA GLY A 394 -2.72 5.41 -16.48
C GLY A 394 -3.44 4.07 -16.60
N ASP A 395 -4.71 3.97 -16.22
CA ASP A 395 -5.56 2.78 -16.46
C ASP A 395 -6.63 3.06 -17.54
N PRO A 396 -6.25 2.98 -18.83
CA PRO A 396 -7.18 3.26 -19.91
C PRO A 396 -8.27 2.19 -20.08
N GLU A 397 -8.04 0.95 -19.62
CA GLU A 397 -9.04 -0.12 -19.69
C GLU A 397 -10.17 0.09 -18.69
N ALA A 398 -9.86 0.47 -17.45
CA ALA A 398 -10.88 0.85 -16.47
C ALA A 398 -11.66 2.08 -16.95
N ALA A 399 -10.95 3.04 -17.56
CA ALA A 399 -11.57 4.22 -18.14
C ALA A 399 -12.57 3.87 -19.27
N GLU A 400 -12.19 2.99 -20.20
CA GLU A 400 -13.07 2.48 -21.26
C GLU A 400 -14.31 1.79 -20.70
N ALA A 401 -14.12 0.87 -19.74
CA ALA A 401 -15.21 0.13 -19.13
C ALA A 401 -16.29 1.04 -18.52
N TRP A 402 -15.90 2.19 -17.97
CA TRP A 402 -16.83 3.17 -17.41
C TRP A 402 -17.41 4.13 -18.45
N VAL A 403 -16.67 4.50 -19.49
CA VAL A 403 -17.20 5.29 -20.62
C VAL A 403 -18.29 4.50 -21.33
N GLU A 404 -18.04 3.24 -21.68
CA GLU A 404 -19.01 2.39 -22.39
C GLU A 404 -20.30 2.17 -21.60
N ARG A 405 -20.26 2.25 -20.27
CA ARG A 405 -21.47 2.20 -19.42
C ARG A 405 -22.19 3.54 -19.31
N ALA A 406 -21.48 4.64 -19.47
CA ALA A 406 -22.07 5.98 -19.48
C ALA A 406 -22.90 6.23 -20.75
N LEU A 407 -22.43 5.74 -21.89
CA LEU A 407 -23.00 5.98 -23.22
C LEU A 407 -24.48 5.55 -23.40
N PRO A 408 -24.89 4.30 -23.10
CA PRO A 408 -26.28 3.88 -23.31
C PRO A 408 -27.29 4.57 -22.38
N ALA A 409 -26.84 5.22 -21.30
CA ALA A 409 -27.69 6.01 -20.42
C ALA A 409 -27.85 7.47 -20.89
N HIS A 410 -27.05 7.92 -21.84
CA HIS A 410 -27.10 9.27 -22.38
C HIS A 410 -27.80 9.26 -23.74
N GLU A 411 -29.14 9.36 -23.74
CA GLU A 411 -29.80 9.95 -24.92
C GLU A 411 -29.20 11.36 -25.10
N PRO A 412 -28.74 11.73 -26.31
CA PRO A 412 -28.18 13.04 -26.56
C PRO A 412 -29.29 14.08 -26.34
N LYS A 413 -29.36 14.62 -25.12
CA LYS A 413 -30.26 15.74 -24.84
C LYS A 413 -29.82 16.90 -25.73
N PRO A 414 -30.74 17.60 -26.41
CA PRO A 414 -30.40 18.81 -27.13
C PRO A 414 -29.67 19.76 -26.17
N ILE A 415 -28.46 20.13 -26.52
CA ILE A 415 -27.51 20.85 -25.67
C ILE A 415 -28.10 22.22 -25.34
N VAL A 416 -28.62 22.38 -24.12
CA VAL A 416 -29.04 23.68 -23.59
C VAL A 416 -27.81 24.38 -23.04
N MET A 417 -27.41 25.50 -23.66
CA MET A 417 -26.25 26.28 -23.22
C MET A 417 -26.51 26.90 -21.84
N HIS A 418 -26.09 26.23 -20.78
CA HIS A 418 -25.96 26.83 -19.46
C HIS A 418 -24.53 27.37 -19.26
N THR A 419 -24.43 28.58 -18.72
CA THR A 419 -23.20 29.39 -18.58
C THR A 419 -22.24 28.92 -17.47
N LYS A 420 -22.12 27.61 -17.22
CA LYS A 420 -21.08 27.08 -16.32
C LYS A 420 -19.72 27.03 -17.04
N SER A 421 -18.65 27.08 -16.26
CA SER A 421 -17.26 27.29 -16.73
C SER A 421 -16.85 26.37 -17.88
N VAL A 422 -16.21 26.98 -18.89
CA VAL A 422 -15.76 26.37 -20.17
C VAL A 422 -14.84 25.14 -19.99
N GLU A 423 -14.25 24.94 -18.82
CA GLU A 423 -13.36 23.82 -18.51
C GLU A 423 -14.09 22.51 -18.11
N GLU A 424 -15.38 22.55 -17.76
CA GLU A 424 -16.11 21.36 -17.27
C GLU A 424 -16.82 20.55 -18.38
N ASP A 425 -16.80 21.01 -19.63
CA ASP A 425 -17.62 20.48 -20.72
C ASP A 425 -16.81 19.79 -21.83
N PHE A 426 -15.79 19.01 -21.43
CA PHE A 426 -15.31 17.95 -22.32
C PHE A 426 -16.40 16.89 -22.39
N GLY A 427 -17.28 17.01 -23.39
CA GLY A 427 -18.38 16.06 -23.60
C GLY A 427 -17.87 14.62 -23.79
N ASP A 428 -18.74 13.65 -23.55
CA ASP A 428 -18.47 12.20 -23.49
C ASP A 428 -17.58 11.69 -24.63
N GLY A 429 -17.76 12.21 -25.85
CA GLY A 429 -16.98 11.81 -27.02
C GLY A 429 -15.48 12.17 -26.90
N ALA A 430 -15.13 13.26 -26.21
CA ALA A 430 -13.74 13.69 -26.07
C ALA A 430 -12.97 12.75 -25.15
N LEU A 431 -13.59 12.38 -24.03
CA LEU A 431 -13.05 11.39 -23.12
C LEU A 431 -12.91 10.03 -23.80
N ARG A 432 -13.91 9.61 -24.60
CA ARG A 432 -13.84 8.36 -25.37
C ARG A 432 -12.69 8.34 -26.37
N ILE A 433 -12.46 9.44 -27.11
CA ILE A 433 -11.29 9.56 -28.01
C ILE A 433 -9.99 9.43 -27.22
N LEU A 434 -9.87 10.14 -26.08
CA LEU A 434 -8.67 10.08 -25.25
C LEU A 434 -8.39 8.65 -24.72
N VAL A 435 -9.44 7.94 -24.31
CA VAL A 435 -9.36 6.53 -23.90
C VAL A 435 -8.91 5.64 -25.05
N LEU A 436 -9.51 5.77 -26.24
CA LEU A 436 -9.13 4.98 -27.43
C LEU A 436 -7.68 5.24 -27.84
N LEU A 437 -7.20 6.48 -27.73
CA LEU A 437 -5.80 6.81 -27.99
C LEU A 437 -4.86 6.19 -26.96
N ALA A 438 -5.26 6.13 -25.69
CA ALA A 438 -4.47 5.51 -24.63
C ALA A 438 -4.44 3.97 -24.74
N LEU A 439 -5.46 3.35 -25.34
CA LEU A 439 -5.51 1.93 -25.68
C LEU A 439 -4.82 1.56 -27.01
N ASP A 440 -4.09 2.51 -27.62
CA ASP A 440 -3.45 2.34 -28.93
C ASP A 440 -4.42 1.89 -30.05
N ARG A 441 -5.65 2.44 -30.04
CA ARG A 441 -6.67 2.24 -31.08
C ARG A 441 -6.91 3.53 -31.88
N PRO A 442 -5.89 4.06 -32.57
CA PRO A 442 -5.97 5.40 -33.15
C PRO A 442 -6.89 5.49 -34.36
N GLY A 443 -7.19 4.39 -35.05
CA GLY A 443 -8.18 4.34 -36.14
C GLY A 443 -9.60 4.63 -35.63
N GLU A 444 -10.02 3.95 -34.57
CA GLU A 444 -11.33 4.19 -33.96
C GLU A 444 -11.44 5.56 -33.31
N ALA A 445 -10.35 6.03 -32.70
CA ALA A 445 -10.25 7.39 -32.17
C ALA A 445 -10.38 8.44 -33.29
N LEU A 446 -9.84 8.16 -34.47
CA LEU A 446 -9.94 9.03 -35.65
C LEU A 446 -11.38 9.08 -36.18
N ASP A 447 -12.00 7.92 -36.38
CA ASP A 447 -13.37 7.82 -36.89
C ASP A 447 -14.36 8.55 -35.95
N LEU A 448 -14.19 8.39 -34.64
CA LEU A 448 -15.01 9.08 -33.65
C LEU A 448 -14.75 10.60 -33.62
N ALA A 449 -13.49 11.02 -33.70
CA ALA A 449 -13.13 12.44 -33.76
C ALA A 449 -13.71 13.13 -35.01
N ASP A 450 -13.65 12.44 -36.15
CA ASP A 450 -14.19 12.89 -37.43
C ASP A 450 -15.72 13.08 -37.37
N LEU A 451 -16.41 12.11 -36.77
CA LEU A 451 -17.85 12.15 -36.55
C LEU A 451 -18.27 13.30 -35.62
N GLU A 452 -17.62 13.44 -34.47
CA GLU A 452 -17.95 14.49 -33.48
C GLU A 452 -17.63 15.89 -33.99
N LEU A 453 -16.55 16.04 -34.76
CA LEU A 453 -16.23 17.30 -35.43
C LEU A 453 -17.33 17.66 -36.43
N THR A 454 -17.78 16.71 -37.23
CA THR A 454 -18.87 16.92 -38.21
C THR A 454 -20.18 17.34 -37.53
N ARG A 455 -20.53 16.70 -36.40
CA ARG A 455 -21.72 17.06 -35.62
C ARG A 455 -21.63 18.48 -35.04
N THR A 456 -20.46 18.83 -34.50
CA THR A 456 -20.23 20.14 -33.88
C THR A 456 -20.14 21.26 -34.92
N ALA A 457 -19.70 20.93 -36.14
CA ALA A 457 -19.54 21.88 -37.23
C ALA A 457 -20.85 22.55 -37.67
N ALA A 458 -22.00 21.90 -37.47
CA ALA A 458 -23.30 22.52 -37.74
C ALA A 458 -23.56 23.78 -36.88
N GLN A 459 -22.81 23.97 -35.79
CA GLN A 459 -22.93 25.10 -34.85
C GLN A 459 -21.82 26.15 -35.02
N TRP A 460 -21.15 26.16 -36.19
CA TRP A 460 -19.98 26.97 -36.54
C TRP A 460 -19.97 28.49 -36.30
N PRO A 461 -21.09 29.26 -36.34
CA PRO A 461 -21.01 30.72 -36.48
C PRO A 461 -20.28 31.48 -35.36
N ARG A 462 -19.97 30.81 -34.24
CA ARG A 462 -19.08 31.33 -33.20
C ARG A 462 -18.04 30.26 -32.90
N MET A 463 -16.78 30.54 -33.24
CA MET A 463 -15.65 29.68 -32.88
C MET A 463 -15.63 29.46 -31.37
N ASN A 464 -16.22 28.35 -30.92
CA ASN A 464 -16.28 28.01 -29.50
C ASN A 464 -15.03 27.20 -29.13
N HIS A 465 -14.54 27.35 -27.90
CA HIS A 465 -13.43 26.57 -27.34
C HIS A 465 -13.58 25.06 -27.59
N ARG A 466 -14.82 24.54 -27.57
CA ARG A 466 -15.13 23.14 -27.88
C ARG A 466 -14.65 22.67 -29.25
N LEU A 467 -14.84 23.48 -30.29
CA LEU A 467 -14.42 23.12 -31.65
C LEU A 467 -12.89 22.95 -31.73
N LEU A 468 -12.16 23.83 -31.04
CA LEU A 468 -10.70 23.77 -30.98
C LEU A 468 -10.22 22.55 -30.20
N SER A 469 -10.92 22.20 -29.11
CA SER A 469 -10.67 20.95 -28.40
C SER A 469 -10.86 19.73 -29.33
N TRP A 470 -11.92 19.67 -30.12
CA TRP A 470 -12.13 18.58 -31.08
C TRP A 470 -11.06 18.51 -32.17
N ILE A 471 -10.68 19.66 -32.75
CA ILE A 471 -9.61 19.72 -33.75
C ILE A 471 -8.27 19.28 -33.12
N SER A 472 -8.01 19.63 -31.86
CA SER A 472 -6.81 19.18 -31.15
C SER A 472 -6.79 17.67 -30.94
N LEU A 473 -7.93 17.08 -30.56
CA LEU A 473 -8.07 15.63 -30.38
C LEU A 473 -7.93 14.90 -31.70
N LEU A 474 -8.59 15.38 -32.75
CA LEU A 474 -8.45 14.85 -34.11
C LEU A 474 -7.00 14.87 -34.59
N ALA A 475 -6.28 15.97 -34.36
CA ALA A 475 -4.88 16.08 -34.74
C ALA A 475 -3.99 15.05 -33.99
N ARG A 476 -4.26 14.82 -32.70
CA ARG A 476 -3.57 13.77 -31.92
C ARG A 476 -3.90 12.37 -32.49
N SER A 477 -5.17 12.10 -32.79
CA SER A 477 -5.61 10.82 -33.38
C SER A 477 -4.96 10.55 -34.74
N LEU A 478 -4.93 11.54 -35.63
CA LEU A 478 -4.25 11.46 -36.92
C LEU A 478 -2.78 11.10 -36.77
N GLY A 479 -2.08 11.75 -35.83
CA GLY A 479 -0.65 11.51 -35.60
C GLY A 479 -0.38 10.07 -35.18
N ARG A 480 -1.21 9.53 -34.26
CA ARG A 480 -1.10 8.14 -33.79
C ARG A 480 -1.54 7.11 -34.83
N ALA A 481 -2.48 7.44 -35.72
CA ALA A 481 -2.95 6.56 -36.79
C ALA A 481 -1.99 6.49 -38.00
N GLY A 482 -0.76 6.99 -37.88
CA GLY A 482 0.22 7.04 -38.98
C GLY A 482 -0.05 8.14 -40.01
N ARG A 483 -1.04 9.03 -39.78
CA ARG A 483 -1.34 10.20 -40.64
C ARG A 483 -0.62 11.45 -40.13
N ALA A 484 0.68 11.32 -39.87
CA ALA A 484 1.50 12.37 -39.26
C ALA A 484 1.49 13.69 -40.04
N ARG A 485 1.41 13.62 -41.39
CA ARG A 485 1.34 14.79 -42.26
C ARG A 485 0.04 15.58 -42.09
N ASP A 486 -1.10 14.90 -41.96
CA ASP A 486 -2.39 15.56 -41.69
C ASP A 486 -2.41 16.15 -40.27
N ALA A 487 -1.88 15.43 -39.29
CA ALA A 487 -1.74 15.94 -37.92
C ALA A 487 -0.91 17.23 -37.86
N GLU A 488 0.22 17.28 -38.56
CA GLU A 488 1.08 18.47 -38.61
C GLU A 488 0.34 19.71 -39.11
N VAL A 489 -0.44 19.58 -40.19
CA VAL A 489 -1.20 20.70 -40.79
C VAL A 489 -2.14 21.33 -39.75
N LEU A 490 -2.89 20.50 -39.02
CA LEU A 490 -3.81 20.97 -37.99
C LEU A 490 -3.08 21.59 -36.80
N LEU A 491 -2.01 20.96 -36.32
CA LEU A 491 -1.24 21.44 -35.17
C LEU A 491 -0.57 22.78 -35.46
N ARG A 492 0.01 22.95 -36.66
CA ARG A 492 0.57 24.24 -37.08
C ARG A 492 -0.49 25.32 -37.13
N LYS A 493 -1.67 25.03 -37.69
CA LYS A 493 -2.79 25.99 -37.71
C LYS A 493 -3.21 26.39 -36.29
N LEU A 494 -3.39 25.43 -35.39
CA LEU A 494 -3.76 25.67 -33.99
C LEU A 494 -2.71 26.51 -33.24
N LEU A 495 -1.42 26.29 -33.51
CA LEU A 495 -0.30 27.01 -32.90
C LEU A 495 0.00 28.37 -33.57
N GLY A 496 -0.71 28.73 -34.64
CA GLY A 496 -0.45 29.96 -35.42
C GLY A 496 0.84 29.92 -36.24
N LEU A 497 1.37 28.73 -36.53
CA LEU A 497 2.58 28.51 -37.32
C LEU A 497 2.27 28.48 -38.83
N PRO A 498 3.24 28.79 -39.70
CA PRO A 498 3.05 28.69 -41.15
C PRO A 498 2.84 27.23 -41.58
N ILE A 499 1.91 27.03 -42.52
CA ILE A 499 1.57 25.74 -43.13
C ILE A 499 2.24 25.70 -44.50
N GLU A 500 3.18 24.77 -44.70
CA GLU A 500 3.98 24.64 -45.93
C GLU A 500 3.48 23.49 -46.83
N ILE A 501 2.36 22.88 -46.46
CA ILE A 501 1.84 21.67 -47.09
C ILE A 501 0.65 22.04 -48.00
N ASP A 502 0.56 21.39 -49.16
CA ASP A 502 -0.59 21.49 -50.05
C ASP A 502 -1.87 21.04 -49.33
N THR A 503 -2.75 22.01 -49.07
CA THR A 503 -4.02 21.80 -48.37
C THR A 503 -5.04 21.03 -49.21
N ASN A 504 -4.82 20.84 -50.52
CA ASN A 504 -5.75 20.09 -51.38
C ASN A 504 -5.71 18.58 -51.13
N ALA A 505 -4.53 18.06 -50.75
CA ALA A 505 -4.31 16.67 -50.38
C ALA A 505 -4.61 16.37 -48.90
N PHE A 506 -4.92 17.40 -48.11
CA PHE A 506 -5.18 17.29 -46.68
C PHE A 506 -6.54 16.64 -46.38
N ALA A 507 -6.57 15.78 -45.34
CA ALA A 507 -7.78 15.14 -44.81
C ALA A 507 -8.56 14.28 -45.82
N LEU A 508 -7.90 13.72 -46.83
CA LEU A 508 -8.53 12.75 -47.73
C LEU A 508 -9.07 11.56 -46.91
N GLY A 509 -10.33 11.19 -47.19
CA GLY A 509 -11.04 10.11 -46.50
C GLY A 509 -11.73 10.47 -45.18
N LEU A 510 -11.61 11.72 -44.71
CA LEU A 510 -12.35 12.20 -43.53
C LEU A 510 -13.70 12.82 -43.94
N SER A 511 -14.76 12.48 -43.20
CA SER A 511 -16.10 13.05 -43.37
C SER A 511 -16.12 14.55 -43.02
N SER A 512 -15.29 14.96 -42.07
CA SER A 512 -15.11 16.35 -41.64
C SER A 512 -14.22 17.17 -42.59
N ARG A 513 -13.78 16.64 -43.74
CA ARG A 513 -12.86 17.32 -44.66
C ARG A 513 -13.28 18.75 -44.98
N GLU A 514 -14.55 18.98 -45.32
CA GLU A 514 -15.05 20.32 -45.67
C GLU A 514 -14.97 21.29 -44.48
N VAL A 515 -15.28 20.80 -43.28
CA VAL A 515 -15.16 21.55 -42.02
C VAL A 515 -13.71 21.93 -41.75
N LEU A 516 -12.78 20.99 -41.95
CA LEU A 516 -11.36 21.24 -41.72
C LEU A 516 -10.76 22.18 -42.76
N LEU A 517 -11.17 22.09 -44.03
CA LEU A 517 -10.76 23.06 -45.05
C LEU A 517 -11.28 24.46 -44.72
N ALA A 518 -12.52 24.58 -44.24
CA ALA A 518 -13.06 25.85 -43.76
C ALA A 518 -12.25 26.39 -42.56
N PHE A 519 -11.85 25.53 -41.62
CA PHE A 519 -10.97 25.89 -40.50
C PHE A 519 -9.59 26.40 -40.96
N LEU A 520 -8.95 25.67 -41.89
CA LEU A 520 -7.64 26.03 -42.41
C LEU A 520 -7.67 27.36 -43.18
N ASN A 521 -8.76 27.63 -43.90
CA ASN A 521 -8.95 28.86 -44.67
C ASN A 521 -9.44 30.05 -43.82
N ALA A 522 -9.92 29.82 -42.60
CA ALA A 522 -10.33 30.90 -41.72
C ALA A 522 -9.15 31.82 -41.37
N PRO A 523 -9.35 33.15 -41.31
CA PRO A 523 -8.31 34.11 -40.96
C PRO A 523 -7.72 33.79 -39.58
N ARG A 524 -6.45 34.18 -39.35
CA ARG A 524 -5.66 33.81 -38.17
C ARG A 524 -6.49 33.90 -36.89
N VAL A 525 -6.65 32.75 -36.25
CA VAL A 525 -7.30 32.64 -34.95
C VAL A 525 -6.23 32.98 -33.91
N ALA A 526 -6.18 34.22 -33.45
CA ALA A 526 -5.32 34.60 -32.33
C ALA A 526 -5.94 34.03 -31.05
N LEU A 527 -5.74 32.74 -30.83
CA LEU A 527 -6.26 32.07 -29.64
C LEU A 527 -5.40 32.45 -28.44
N MET A 528 -6.03 33.03 -27.43
CA MET A 528 -5.51 32.98 -26.08
C MET A 528 -5.62 31.54 -25.60
N MET A 529 -4.62 30.72 -25.96
CA MET A 529 -4.48 29.37 -25.45
C MET A 529 -3.81 29.41 -24.08
N VAL A 530 -4.37 28.61 -23.17
CA VAL A 530 -3.76 28.32 -21.88
C VAL A 530 -2.37 27.70 -22.12
N PRO A 531 -1.31 28.12 -21.39
CA PRO A 531 0.07 27.68 -21.63
C PRO A 531 0.24 26.15 -21.67
N GLU A 532 -0.50 25.43 -20.84
CA GLU A 532 -0.49 23.97 -20.72
C GLU A 532 -0.95 23.31 -22.02
N LEU A 533 -2.10 23.72 -22.57
CA LEU A 533 -2.62 23.22 -23.84
C LEU A 533 -1.65 23.53 -24.99
N ARG A 534 -1.04 24.72 -24.98
CA ARG A 534 -0.02 25.09 -25.98
C ARG A 534 1.17 24.15 -25.94
N ARG A 535 1.66 23.82 -24.75
CA ARG A 535 2.76 22.87 -24.57
C ARG A 535 2.39 21.49 -25.10
N GLU A 536 1.21 20.95 -24.76
CA GLU A 536 0.77 19.63 -25.25
C GLU A 536 0.63 19.58 -26.77
N LEU A 537 0.11 20.64 -27.38
CA LEU A 537 0.02 20.77 -28.84
C LEU A 537 1.40 20.83 -29.50
N CYS A 538 2.35 21.56 -28.90
CA CYS A 538 3.74 21.57 -29.36
C CYS A 538 4.39 20.19 -29.26
N GLU A 539 4.20 19.47 -28.15
CA GLU A 539 4.72 18.10 -27.99
C GLU A 539 4.14 17.15 -29.03
N SER A 540 2.84 17.27 -29.32
CA SER A 540 2.17 16.52 -30.38
C SER A 540 2.76 16.84 -31.77
N LEU A 541 3.08 18.11 -32.05
CA LEU A 541 3.71 18.53 -33.30
C LEU A 541 5.13 17.97 -33.44
N VAL A 542 5.91 18.00 -32.35
CA VAL A 542 7.24 17.41 -32.29
C VAL A 542 7.18 15.91 -32.61
N GLN A 543 6.20 15.18 -32.04
CA GLN A 543 6.00 13.76 -32.34
C GLN A 543 5.63 13.54 -33.82
N ALA A 544 4.71 14.34 -34.37
CA ALA A 544 4.31 14.24 -35.77
C ALA A 544 5.47 14.52 -36.75
N LEU A 545 6.32 15.50 -36.47
CA LEU A 545 7.52 15.79 -37.27
C LEU A 545 8.54 14.65 -37.20
N ARG A 546 8.76 14.07 -36.01
CA ARG A 546 9.65 12.92 -35.84
C ARG A 546 9.16 11.69 -36.58
N ALA A 547 7.86 11.40 -36.56
CA ALA A 547 7.27 10.30 -37.32
C ALA A 547 7.47 10.45 -38.84
N GLN A 548 7.68 11.68 -39.32
CA GLN A 548 8.02 11.98 -40.71
C GLN A 548 9.53 12.02 -41.00
N GLY A 549 10.39 11.72 -40.02
CA GLY A 549 11.85 11.79 -40.15
C GLY A 549 12.45 13.22 -40.05
N ARG A 550 11.65 14.23 -39.70
CA ARG A 550 12.07 15.65 -39.61
C ARG A 550 12.62 16.00 -38.23
N HIS A 551 13.69 15.31 -37.81
CA HIS A 551 14.22 15.43 -36.44
C HIS A 551 14.76 16.83 -36.08
N GLN A 552 15.47 17.49 -37.00
CA GLN A 552 16.08 18.80 -36.76
C GLN A 552 15.04 19.88 -36.44
N GLU A 553 13.93 19.87 -37.16
CA GLU A 553 12.84 20.82 -36.95
C GLU A 553 12.06 20.52 -35.68
N ALA A 554 11.86 19.22 -35.38
CA ALA A 554 11.26 18.81 -34.12
C ALA A 554 12.10 19.26 -32.91
N ASP A 555 13.44 19.25 -33.02
CA ASP A 555 14.32 19.73 -31.97
C ASP A 555 14.34 21.26 -31.86
N ALA A 556 14.17 21.99 -32.97
CA ALA A 556 14.04 23.45 -32.97
C ALA A 556 12.76 23.94 -32.28
N LEU A 557 11.70 23.13 -32.25
CA LEU A 557 10.43 23.45 -31.60
C LEU A 557 10.41 23.14 -30.10
N LYS A 558 11.40 22.41 -29.58
CA LYS A 558 11.48 22.17 -28.14
C LYS A 558 11.70 23.52 -27.45
N PRO A 559 10.91 23.85 -26.41
CA PRO A 559 11.18 25.04 -25.62
C PRO A 559 12.63 24.95 -25.12
N SER A 560 13.46 25.94 -25.46
CA SER A 560 14.81 26.00 -24.92
C SER A 560 14.70 25.85 -23.41
N PRO A 561 15.43 24.91 -22.78
CA PRO A 561 15.38 24.75 -21.33
C PRO A 561 15.64 26.14 -20.77
N LYS A 562 14.67 26.68 -20.02
CA LYS A 562 14.84 27.99 -19.36
C LYS A 562 16.19 27.88 -18.66
N LYS A 563 17.19 28.65 -19.12
CA LYS A 563 18.45 28.77 -18.39
C LYS A 563 18.03 29.16 -16.99
N ASN A 564 18.15 28.22 -16.03
CA ASN A 564 17.87 28.47 -14.63
C ASN A 564 18.66 29.73 -14.29
N THR A 565 17.94 30.84 -14.16
CA THR A 565 18.54 32.10 -13.77
C THR A 565 19.03 31.83 -12.36
N PRO A 566 20.33 31.93 -12.05
CA PRO A 566 20.80 31.69 -10.69
C PRO A 566 20.02 32.61 -9.74
N PRO A 567 19.71 32.16 -8.51
CA PRO A 567 19.03 33.00 -7.53
C PRO A 567 19.84 34.29 -7.39
N SER A 568 19.19 35.43 -7.63
CA SER A 568 19.80 36.75 -7.48
C SER A 568 20.26 36.90 -6.04
N SER A 569 21.56 36.99 -5.82
CA SER A 569 22.14 37.39 -4.55
C SER A 569 21.82 38.87 -4.31
N HIS A 570 20.85 39.12 -3.45
CA HIS A 570 20.65 40.37 -2.72
C HIS A 570 20.48 40.05 -1.24
#